data_AF-A0A1E1K092-F1
#
_entry.id   AF-A0A1E1K092-F1
#
_cell.length_a   1.000
_cell.length_b   1.000
_cell.length_c   1.000
_cell.angle_alpha   90.00
_cell.angle_beta   90.00
_cell.angle_gamma   90.00
#
_symmetry.space_group_name_H-M   'P 1'
#
loop_
_entity.id
_entity.type
_entity.pdbx_description
1 polymer ?
#
loop_
_entity_poly.entity_id
_entity_poly.type
_entity_poly.pdbx_seq_one_letter_code
_entity_poly.pdbx_strand_id
1 'polypeptide(L)'
;MQLVFAFTIFCLSIFMRVEISAKGPHWGGWESGLPILIGTSAITCGVLIYIIIATYATPRAYNYWAILVLELVFLGLWSLGFLLSFSSQFKTFPGCIHVFVLRQGDYVEIEDCTDHTGDPAYMAAANARWAAMGFSGSLLLLWFVSFIVVTVGIARHRKRGSHSKVMV
;
A
#
# COMPACT_ATOMS: atom_id res chain seq x y z
N MET A 1 -19.24 -2.59 -4.25
CA MET A 1 -17.96 -3.25 -3.90
C MET A 1 -17.03 -3.35 -5.12
N GLN A 2 -17.40 -4.01 -6.21
CA GLN A 2 -16.53 -4.19 -7.39
C GLN A 2 -15.90 -2.91 -7.95
N LEU A 3 -16.62 -1.77 -7.91
CA LEU A 3 -16.12 -0.49 -8.43
C LEU A 3 -15.02 0.15 -7.55
N VAL A 4 -15.14 0.03 -6.22
CA VAL A 4 -14.10 0.46 -5.26
C VAL A 4 -12.85 -0.41 -5.39
N PHE A 5 -13.03 -1.68 -5.78
CA PHE A 5 -11.94 -2.63 -5.98
C PHE A 5 -11.20 -2.45 -7.31
N ALA A 6 -11.91 -2.20 -8.41
CA ALA A 6 -11.28 -1.84 -9.67
C ALA A 6 -10.47 -0.53 -9.55
N PHE A 7 -11.02 0.43 -8.79
CA PHE A 7 -10.35 1.70 -8.52
C PHE A 7 -9.07 1.52 -7.69
N THR A 8 -9.07 0.66 -6.67
CA THR A 8 -7.87 0.39 -5.85
C THR A 8 -6.76 -0.29 -6.64
N ILE A 9 -7.09 -1.25 -7.52
CA ILE A 9 -6.11 -1.88 -8.43
C ILE A 9 -5.52 -0.86 -9.40
N PHE A 10 -6.37 0.00 -9.99
CA PHE A 10 -5.93 1.07 -10.88
C PHE A 10 -4.98 2.04 -10.16
N CYS A 11 -5.37 2.50 -8.97
CA CYS A 11 -4.54 3.38 -8.15
C CYS A 11 -3.20 2.73 -7.76
N LEU A 12 -3.20 1.46 -7.37
CA LEU A 12 -1.96 0.70 -7.08
C LEU A 12 -0.99 0.68 -8.27
N SER A 13 -1.50 0.53 -9.49
CA SER A 13 -0.67 0.53 -10.70
C SER A 13 -0.04 1.91 -10.98
N ILE A 14 -0.75 2.99 -10.66
CA ILE A 14 -0.23 4.36 -10.77
C ILE A 14 0.82 4.61 -9.69
N PHE A 15 0.54 4.21 -8.44
CA PHE A 15 1.47 4.37 -7.33
C PHE A 15 2.80 3.67 -7.58
N MET A 16 2.77 2.42 -8.07
CA MET A 16 3.96 1.67 -8.48
C MET A 16 4.81 2.43 -9.50
N ARG A 17 4.19 3.05 -10.51
CA ARG A 17 4.91 3.83 -11.53
C ARG A 17 5.55 5.09 -10.93
N VAL A 18 4.84 5.78 -10.05
CA VAL A 18 5.34 7.01 -9.41
C VAL A 18 6.50 6.70 -8.45
N GLU A 19 6.39 5.67 -7.62
CA GLU A 19 7.48 5.33 -6.69
C GLU A 19 8.71 4.76 -7.37
N ILE A 20 8.54 3.90 -8.40
CA ILE A 20 9.67 3.42 -9.20
C ILE A 20 10.36 4.60 -9.91
N SER A 21 9.58 5.55 -10.43
CA SER A 21 10.12 6.76 -11.06
C SER A 21 10.84 7.67 -10.05
N ALA A 22 10.39 7.73 -8.80
CA ALA A 22 10.97 8.60 -7.77
C ALA A 22 12.25 8.05 -7.12
N LYS A 23 12.49 6.73 -7.19
CA LYS A 23 13.67 6.08 -6.60
C LYS A 23 14.79 5.78 -7.58
N GLY A 24 14.57 5.94 -8.88
CA GLY A 24 15.58 5.60 -9.88
C GLY A 24 15.96 4.11 -9.88
N PRO A 25 16.97 3.70 -10.66
CA PRO A 25 17.35 2.29 -10.84
C PRO A 25 18.13 1.69 -9.65
N HIS A 26 18.11 2.29 -8.46
CA HIS A 26 18.87 1.81 -7.31
C HIS A 26 18.02 0.81 -6.51
N TRP A 27 18.18 -0.49 -6.81
CA TRP A 27 17.43 -1.61 -6.23
C TRP A 27 17.84 -1.96 -4.77
N GLY A 28 18.71 -1.17 -4.13
CA GLY A 28 19.33 -1.51 -2.85
C GLY A 28 18.51 -1.22 -1.58
N GLY A 29 17.46 -0.38 -1.67
CA GLY A 29 16.72 0.10 -0.49
C GLY A 29 15.59 -0.80 -0.03
N TRP A 30 15.88 -2.00 0.48
CA TRP A 30 14.90 -2.85 1.20
C TRP A 30 14.39 -2.21 2.50
N GLU A 31 15.01 -1.11 2.93
CA GLU A 31 14.63 -0.35 4.14
C GLU A 31 13.34 0.47 3.98
N SER A 32 12.81 0.57 2.76
CA SER A 32 11.60 1.33 2.50
C SER A 32 10.33 0.48 2.68
N GLY A 33 9.20 1.06 3.09
CA GLY A 33 7.91 0.37 3.22
C GLY A 33 7.34 -0.22 1.92
N LEU A 34 8.07 -0.08 0.81
CA LEU A 34 7.67 -0.40 -0.56
C LEU A 34 7.45 -1.91 -0.78
N PRO A 35 8.33 -2.84 -0.33
CA PRO A 35 8.08 -4.29 -0.46
C PRO A 35 6.83 -4.74 0.29
N ILE A 36 6.56 -4.13 1.46
CA ILE A 36 5.34 -4.41 2.23
C ILE A 36 4.12 -3.93 1.45
N LEU A 37 4.14 -2.73 0.86
CA LEU A 37 3.05 -2.21 0.05
C LEU A 37 2.80 -3.08 -1.21
N ILE A 38 3.86 -3.50 -1.90
CA ILE A 38 3.76 -4.40 -3.05
C ILE A 38 3.19 -5.76 -2.63
N GLY A 39 3.74 -6.38 -1.59
CA GLY A 39 3.27 -7.67 -1.08
C GLY A 39 1.80 -7.60 -0.65
N THR A 40 1.43 -6.56 0.09
CA THR A 40 0.06 -6.32 0.55
C THR A 40 -0.88 -6.14 -0.63
N SER A 41 -0.46 -5.45 -1.68
CA SER A 41 -1.25 -5.29 -2.91
C SER A 41 -1.51 -6.62 -3.62
N ALA A 42 -0.50 -7.47 -3.75
CA ALA A 42 -0.62 -8.77 -4.39
C ALA A 42 -1.55 -9.71 -3.61
N ILE A 43 -1.41 -9.74 -2.28
CA ILE A 43 -2.30 -10.54 -1.42
C ILE A 43 -3.73 -9.99 -1.50
N THR A 44 -3.92 -8.66 -1.55
CA THR A 44 -5.26 -8.05 -1.74
C THR A 44 -5.90 -8.53 -3.05
N CYS A 45 -5.14 -8.60 -4.15
CA CYS A 45 -5.62 -9.19 -5.42
C CYS A 45 -6.03 -10.66 -5.26
N GLY A 46 -5.25 -11.47 -4.54
CA GLY A 46 -5.60 -12.87 -4.26
C GLY A 46 -6.90 -13.02 -3.48
N VAL A 47 -7.11 -12.17 -2.47
CA VAL A 47 -8.34 -12.15 -1.67
C VAL A 47 -9.54 -11.71 -2.50
N LEU A 48 -9.35 -10.78 -3.43
CA LEU A 48 -10.40 -10.39 -4.36
C LEU A 48 -10.85 -11.55 -5.25
N ILE A 49 -9.91 -12.29 -5.83
CA ILE A 49 -10.22 -13.46 -6.64
C ILE A 49 -11.00 -14.47 -5.79
N TYR A 50 -10.55 -14.72 -4.56
CA TYR A 50 -11.27 -15.60 -3.63
C TYR A 50 -12.70 -15.12 -3.34
N ILE A 51 -12.92 -13.83 -3.05
CA ILE A 51 -14.25 -13.28 -2.78
C ILE A 51 -15.16 -13.41 -4.02
N ILE A 52 -14.63 -13.14 -5.22
CA ILE A 52 -15.40 -13.29 -6.48
C ILE A 52 -15.82 -14.76 -6.65
N ILE A 53 -14.89 -15.70 -6.53
CA ILE A 53 -15.18 -17.14 -6.65
C ILE A 53 -16.20 -17.57 -5.58
N ALA A 54 -16.01 -17.16 -4.33
CA ALA A 54 -16.91 -17.52 -3.25
C ALA A 54 -18.32 -16.94 -3.44
N THR A 55 -18.44 -15.76 -4.06
CA THR A 55 -19.74 -15.11 -4.30
C THR A 55 -20.50 -15.76 -5.47
N TYR A 56 -19.81 -16.12 -6.56
CA TYR A 56 -20.47 -16.60 -7.78
C TYR A 56 -20.50 -18.12 -7.94
N ALA A 57 -19.48 -18.84 -7.47
CA ALA A 57 -19.37 -20.29 -7.69
C ALA A 57 -19.87 -21.11 -6.49
N THR A 58 -19.45 -20.75 -5.27
CA THR A 58 -19.69 -21.59 -4.08
C THR A 58 -19.98 -20.77 -2.82
N PRO A 59 -21.20 -20.21 -2.67
CA PRO A 59 -21.53 -19.35 -1.51
C PRO A 59 -21.48 -20.09 -0.16
N ARG A 60 -21.57 -21.43 -0.16
CA ARG A 60 -21.41 -22.26 1.05
C ARG A 60 -19.98 -22.30 1.59
N ALA A 61 -18.97 -22.01 0.78
CA ALA A 61 -17.57 -21.99 1.20
C ALA A 61 -17.16 -20.68 1.90
N TYR A 62 -18.07 -19.70 1.95
CA TYR A 62 -17.76 -18.36 2.47
C TYR A 62 -17.67 -18.34 4.00
N ASN A 63 -16.45 -18.40 4.53
CA ASN A 63 -16.18 -18.21 5.96
C ASN A 63 -15.97 -16.73 6.30
N TYR A 64 -17.01 -16.11 6.88
CA TYR A 64 -17.01 -14.70 7.24
C TYR A 64 -16.00 -14.32 8.33
N TRP A 65 -15.66 -15.24 9.26
CA TRP A 65 -14.64 -14.98 10.28
C TRP A 65 -13.24 -14.90 9.66
N ALA A 66 -12.94 -15.80 8.73
CA ALA A 66 -11.65 -15.82 8.04
C ALA A 66 -11.42 -14.53 7.25
N ILE A 67 -12.45 -14.05 6.54
CA ILE A 67 -12.37 -12.81 5.76
C ILE A 67 -12.20 -11.59 6.68
N LEU A 68 -12.91 -11.54 7.80
CA LEU A 68 -12.77 -10.43 8.75
C LEU A 68 -11.36 -10.37 9.37
N VAL A 69 -10.79 -11.52 9.74
CA VAL A 69 -9.40 -11.60 10.24
C VAL A 69 -8.43 -11.16 9.15
N LEU A 70 -8.64 -11.59 7.91
CA LEU A 70 -7.78 -11.25 6.78
C LEU A 70 -7.81 -9.74 6.47
N GLU A 71 -8.99 -9.13 6.52
CA GLU A 71 -9.16 -7.67 6.39
C GLU A 71 -8.47 -6.90 7.53
N LEU A 72 -8.51 -7.39 8.77
CA LEU A 72 -7.76 -6.78 9.88
C LEU A 72 -6.24 -6.90 9.70
N VAL A 73 -5.75 -8.02 9.17
CA VAL A 73 -4.33 -8.17 8.81
C VAL A 73 -3.96 -7.16 7.72
N PHE A 74 -4.81 -6.97 6.72
CA PHE A 74 -4.58 -5.95 5.69
C PHE A 74 -4.60 -4.53 6.23
N LEU A 75 -5.49 -4.19 7.17
CA LEU A 75 -5.44 -2.89 7.85
C LEU A 75 -4.05 -2.66 8.44
N GLY A 76 -3.54 -3.66 9.15
CA GLY A 76 -2.22 -3.60 9.78
C GLY A 76 -1.11 -3.42 8.76
N LEU A 77 -1.12 -4.22 7.70
CA LEU A 77 -0.08 -4.18 6.65
C LEU A 77 -0.10 -2.86 5.84
N TRP A 78 -1.29 -2.37 5.47
CA TRP A 78 -1.44 -1.08 4.80
C TRP A 78 -1.00 0.07 5.71
N SER A 79 -1.40 0.04 6.98
CA SER A 79 -1.02 1.08 7.96
C SER A 79 0.48 1.08 8.22
N LEU A 80 1.08 -0.10 8.41
CA LEU A 80 2.52 -0.25 8.63
C LEU A 80 3.31 0.16 7.38
N GLY A 81 2.88 -0.27 6.19
CA GLY A 81 3.49 0.13 4.92
C GLY A 81 3.45 1.64 4.72
N PHE A 82 2.30 2.27 4.98
CA PHE A 82 2.17 3.72 4.94
C PHE A 82 3.08 4.42 5.97
N LEU A 83 3.09 3.97 7.23
CA LEU A 83 3.92 4.57 8.28
C LEU A 83 5.42 4.46 7.99
N LEU A 84 5.88 3.31 7.48
CA LEU A 84 7.28 3.12 7.10
C LEU A 84 7.64 4.02 5.92
N SER A 85 6.81 4.07 4.88
CA SER A 85 7.00 4.99 3.76
C SER A 85 6.97 6.45 4.21
N PHE A 86 6.10 6.81 5.16
CA PHE A 86 6.01 8.16 5.73
C PHE A 86 7.26 8.52 6.53
N SER A 87 7.73 7.62 7.39
CA SER A 87 8.94 7.83 8.21
C SER A 87 10.20 8.03 7.38
N SER A 88 10.31 7.34 6.23
CA SER A 88 11.47 7.46 5.32
C SER A 88 11.63 8.86 4.73
N GLN A 89 10.58 9.68 4.78
CA GLN A 89 10.54 10.98 4.12
C GLN A 89 11.05 12.09 5.03
N PHE A 90 10.85 11.94 6.34
CA PHE A 90 11.44 12.83 7.36
C PHE A 90 12.96 12.70 7.44
N LYS A 91 13.54 11.55 7.09
CA LYS A 91 15.00 11.41 6.97
C LYS A 91 15.60 12.32 5.89
N THR A 92 14.78 12.85 4.98
CA THR A 92 15.24 13.69 3.85
C THR A 92 15.13 15.20 4.13
N PHE A 93 14.70 15.63 5.32
CA PHE A 93 14.42 17.03 5.63
C PHE A 93 14.93 17.43 7.03
N PRO A 94 15.76 18.49 7.19
CA PRO A 94 16.91 18.93 6.41
C PRO A 94 18.21 18.36 7.00
N GLY A 95 19.19 17.99 6.16
CA GLY A 95 20.48 17.62 6.72
C GLY A 95 21.42 17.06 5.70
N CYS A 96 21.19 15.82 5.26
CA CYS A 96 22.19 15.14 4.45
C CYS A 96 21.56 14.14 3.49
N ILE A 97 22.13 14.08 2.28
CA ILE A 97 21.81 13.12 1.24
C ILE A 97 22.91 12.09 1.21
N HIS A 98 22.54 10.82 1.13
CA HIS A 98 23.49 9.76 0.79
C HIS A 98 23.71 9.75 -0.73
N VAL A 99 24.85 10.28 -1.17
CA VAL A 99 25.28 10.29 -2.58
C VAL A 99 26.25 9.13 -2.78
N PHE A 100 25.94 8.24 -3.72
CA PHE A 100 26.84 7.17 -4.12
C PHE A 100 27.77 7.68 -5.22
N VAL A 101 29.05 7.84 -4.91
CA VAL A 101 30.06 8.25 -5.89
C VAL A 101 30.93 7.06 -6.23
N LEU A 102 31.13 6.84 -7.54
CA LEU A 102 32.13 5.89 -8.03
C LEU A 102 33.51 6.46 -7.74
N ARG A 103 34.19 5.91 -6.73
CA ARG A 103 35.57 6.28 -6.39
C ARG A 103 36.44 5.06 -6.62
N GLN A 104 37.32 5.13 -7.62
CA GLN A 104 38.30 4.06 -7.90
C GLN A 104 37.71 2.67 -8.20
N GLY A 105 36.48 2.61 -8.72
CA GLY A 105 35.82 1.35 -9.08
C GLY A 105 34.87 0.80 -8.00
N ASP A 106 34.87 1.40 -6.80
CA ASP A 106 33.94 1.07 -5.73
C ASP A 106 32.90 2.18 -5.55
N TYR A 107 31.67 1.78 -5.21
CA TYR A 107 30.59 2.69 -4.82
C TYR A 107 30.77 3.05 -3.35
N VAL A 108 31.15 4.29 -3.07
CA VAL A 108 31.23 4.81 -1.70
C VAL A 108 30.02 5.70 -1.45
N GLU A 109 29.32 5.44 -0.35
CA GLU A 109 28.24 6.29 0.15
C GLU A 109 28.87 7.49 0.87
N ILE A 110 28.62 8.69 0.34
CA ILE A 110 29.05 9.95 0.94
C ILE A 110 27.81 10.66 1.44
N GLU A 111 27.79 10.99 2.72
CA GLU A 111 26.77 11.83 3.30
C GLU A 111 27.08 13.30 2.93
N ASP A 112 26.38 13.81 1.91
CA ASP A 112 26.48 15.20 1.48
C ASP A 112 25.43 16.03 2.19
N CYS A 113 25.89 16.85 3.14
CA CYS A 113 25.04 17.73 3.92
C CYS A 113 24.92 19.14 3.33
N THR A 114 25.28 19.34 2.06
CA THR A 114 25.10 20.64 1.42
C THR A 114 23.63 20.98 1.19
N ASP A 115 23.33 22.26 1.31
CA ASP A 115 21.99 22.78 1.10
C ASP A 115 21.62 22.73 -0.38
N HIS A 116 20.88 21.69 -0.78
CA HIS A 116 20.40 21.48 -2.15
C HIS A 116 19.08 22.21 -2.45
N THR A 117 18.66 23.18 -1.62
CA THR A 117 17.41 23.96 -1.85
C THR A 117 17.38 24.72 -3.17
N GLY A 118 18.53 24.92 -3.83
CA GLY A 118 18.64 25.54 -5.15
C GLY A 118 18.69 24.60 -6.35
N ASP A 119 18.81 23.28 -6.17
CA ASP A 119 18.94 22.33 -7.28
C ASP A 119 17.54 21.90 -7.79
N PRO A 120 17.17 22.22 -9.04
CA PRO A 120 15.87 21.84 -9.59
C PRO A 120 15.67 20.32 -9.66
N ALA A 121 16.73 19.53 -9.84
CA ALA A 121 16.64 18.07 -9.86
C ALA A 121 16.26 17.53 -8.46
N TYR A 122 16.84 18.13 -7.40
CA TYR A 122 16.53 17.77 -6.02
C TYR A 122 15.09 18.11 -5.65
N MET A 123 14.65 19.34 -5.96
CA MET A 123 13.27 19.75 -5.71
C MET A 123 12.26 18.89 -6.47
N ALA A 124 12.56 18.50 -7.72
CA ALA A 124 11.70 17.60 -8.50
C ALA A 124 11.57 16.21 -7.85
N ALA A 125 12.68 15.62 -7.39
CA ALA A 125 12.68 14.33 -6.71
C ALA A 125 11.93 14.39 -5.36
N ALA A 126 12.16 15.44 -4.56
CA ALA A 126 11.45 15.66 -3.31
C ALA A 126 9.94 15.80 -3.54
N ASN A 127 9.52 16.64 -4.49
CA ASN A 127 8.11 16.82 -4.84
C ASN A 127 7.46 15.51 -5.32
N ALA A 128 8.15 14.70 -6.12
CA ALA A 128 7.67 13.40 -6.55
C ALA A 128 7.44 12.44 -5.38
N ARG A 129 8.34 12.44 -4.38
CA ARG A 129 8.19 11.63 -3.17
C ARG A 129 7.00 12.07 -2.31
N TRP A 130 6.84 13.37 -2.08
CA TRP A 130 5.67 13.91 -1.37
C TRP A 130 4.36 13.59 -2.09
N ALA A 131 4.34 13.70 -3.42
CA ALA A 131 3.20 13.31 -4.24
C ALA A 131 2.87 11.82 -4.09
N ALA A 132 3.89 10.95 -4.12
CA ALA A 132 3.71 9.52 -3.88
C ALA A 132 3.10 9.25 -2.49
N MET A 133 3.59 9.92 -1.44
CA MET A 133 3.03 9.80 -0.09
C MET A 133 1.57 10.22 -0.01
N GLY A 134 1.22 11.36 -0.61
CA GLY A 134 -0.17 11.83 -0.66
C GLY A 134 -1.08 10.81 -1.34
N PHE A 135 -0.59 10.20 -2.41
CA PHE A 135 -1.30 9.13 -3.09
C PHE A 135 -1.45 7.87 -2.23
N SER A 136 -0.39 7.44 -1.52
CA SER A 136 -0.45 6.32 -0.58
C SER A 136 -1.45 6.56 0.56
N GLY A 137 -1.48 7.78 1.13
CA GLY A 137 -2.42 8.14 2.18
C GLY A 137 -3.88 8.12 1.71
N SER A 138 -4.15 8.60 0.49
CA SER A 138 -5.50 8.51 -0.09
C SER A 138 -5.94 7.08 -0.36
N LEU A 139 -5.03 6.20 -0.79
CA LEU A 139 -5.27 4.76 -0.92
C LEU A 139 -5.62 4.11 0.43
N LEU A 140 -4.86 4.42 1.49
CA LEU A 140 -5.15 3.95 2.85
C LEU A 140 -6.54 4.37 3.31
N LEU A 141 -6.93 5.62 3.04
CA LEU A 141 -8.26 6.14 3.38
C LEU A 141 -9.38 5.42 2.61
N LEU A 142 -9.20 5.20 1.30
CA LEU A 142 -10.16 4.44 0.49
C LEU A 142 -10.30 3.00 0.98
N TRP A 143 -9.19 2.37 1.33
CA TRP A 143 -9.18 1.04 1.92
C TRP A 143 -9.97 1.03 3.25
N PHE A 144 -9.78 2.03 4.11
CA PHE A 144 -10.51 2.15 5.38
C PHE A 144 -12.02 2.31 5.17
N VAL A 145 -12.45 3.13 4.20
CA VAL A 145 -13.87 3.25 3.83
C VAL A 145 -14.42 1.91 3.34
N SER A 146 -13.68 1.19 2.51
CA SER A 146 -14.06 -0.15 2.05
C SER A 146 -14.23 -1.12 3.22
N PHE A 147 -13.27 -1.12 4.16
CA PHE A 147 -13.32 -1.94 5.37
C PHE A 147 -14.57 -1.68 6.22
N ILE A 148 -14.95 -0.42 6.41
CA ILE A 148 -16.19 -0.05 7.12
C ILE A 148 -17.41 -0.64 6.41
N VAL A 149 -17.50 -0.50 5.08
CA VAL A 149 -18.62 -1.01 4.30
C VAL A 149 -18.71 -2.53 4.39
N VAL A 150 -17.59 -3.26 4.29
CA VAL A 150 -17.52 -4.71 4.45
C VAL A 150 -18.00 -5.12 5.85
N THR A 151 -17.47 -4.47 6.89
CA THR A 151 -17.79 -4.78 8.29
C THR A 151 -19.27 -4.56 8.60
N VAL A 152 -19.85 -3.44 8.13
CA VAL A 152 -21.28 -3.16 8.25
C VAL A 152 -22.12 -4.18 7.45
N GLY A 153 -21.66 -4.55 6.26
CA GLY A 153 -22.30 -5.59 5.43
C GLY A 153 -22.40 -6.92 6.18
N ILE A 154 -21.30 -7.39 6.77
CA ILE A 154 -21.25 -8.62 7.57
C ILE A 154 -22.17 -8.51 8.79
N ALA A 155 -22.14 -7.38 9.50
CA ALA A 155 -23.00 -7.14 10.66
C ALA A 155 -24.49 -7.22 10.30
N ARG A 156 -24.90 -6.65 9.16
CA ARG A 156 -26.28 -6.75 8.64
C ARG A 156 -26.63 -8.17 8.22
N HIS A 157 -25.72 -8.89 7.58
CA HIS A 157 -25.93 -10.30 7.21
C HIS A 157 -26.17 -11.18 8.44
N ARG A 158 -25.43 -10.97 9.53
CA ARG A 158 -25.65 -11.69 10.80
C ARG A 158 -27.02 -11.41 11.42
N LYS A 159 -27.47 -10.15 11.40
CA LYS A 159 -28.81 -9.77 11.92
C LYS A 159 -29.96 -10.40 11.15
N ARG A 160 -29.76 -10.76 9.87
CA ARG A 160 -30.80 -11.39 9.02
C ARG A 160 -30.93 -12.90 9.25
N GLY A 161 -30.16 -13.51 10.16
CA GLY A 161 -30.42 -14.87 10.65
C GLY A 161 -30.24 -16.00 9.63
N SER A 162 -29.49 -15.79 8.55
CA SER A 162 -29.32 -16.77 7.46
C SER A 162 -28.66 -18.09 7.88
N HIS A 163 -28.15 -18.21 9.11
CA HIS A 163 -27.45 -19.41 9.60
C HIS A 163 -28.32 -20.38 10.40
N SER A 164 -29.62 -20.12 10.61
CA SER A 164 -30.48 -21.03 11.40
C SER A 164 -31.76 -21.52 10.72
N LYS A 165 -31.98 -21.23 9.43
CA LYS A 165 -33.03 -21.94 8.69
C LYS A 165 -32.44 -23.21 8.10
N VAL A 166 -32.51 -24.29 8.89
CA VAL A 166 -32.55 -25.65 8.33
C VAL A 166 -33.67 -25.63 7.29
N MET A 167 -33.34 -25.81 6.02
CA MET A 167 -34.37 -26.12 5.01
C MET A 167 -34.84 -27.54 5.33
N VAL A 168 -35.94 -27.62 6.09
CA VAL A 168 -36.79 -28.81 6.15
C VAL A 168 -37.81 -28.69 5.03
#